data_AF-F4N6H3-F1
#
_entry.id   AF-F4N6H3-F1
#
_cell.length_a   1.000
_cell.length_b   1.000
_cell.length_c   1.000
_cell.angle_alpha   90.00
_cell.angle_beta   90.00
_cell.angle_gamma   90.00
#
_symmetry.space_group_name_H-M   'P 1'
#
loop_
_entity.id
_entity.type
_entity.pdbx_description
1 polymer ?
#
loop_
_entity_poly.entity_id
_entity_poly.type
_entity_poly.pdbx_seq_one_letter_code
_entity_poly.pdbx_strand_id
1 'polypeptide(L)'
;MRKAGDIDRVMSARQLPNKAVALILAGGRGSRLKDLTSVRAKPAVHFGGKYRIIDFALSNCLNSGIRRIGVITQYQSHTLVQHIQHG
;
A
#
# COMPACT_ATOMS: atom_id res chain seq x y z
N MET A 1 20.22 33.13 -5.53
CA MET A 1 18.93 33.64 -5.02
C MET A 1 17.82 32.68 -5.45
N ARG A 2 17.31 31.79 -4.59
CA ARG A 2 16.15 30.93 -4.89
C ARG A 2 14.89 31.81 -4.87
N LYS A 3 14.06 31.78 -5.92
CA LYS A 3 12.85 32.63 -6.01
C LYS A 3 11.83 32.20 -4.95
N ALA A 4 11.11 33.16 -4.35
CA ALA A 4 10.08 32.91 -3.33
C ALA A 4 8.99 31.91 -3.78
N GLY A 5 8.67 31.80 -5.08
CA GLY A 5 7.73 30.78 -5.57
C GLY A 5 8.23 29.33 -5.45
N ASP A 6 9.55 29.12 -5.32
CA ASP A 6 10.13 27.77 -5.22
C ASP A 6 10.01 27.21 -3.79
N ILE A 7 10.11 28.08 -2.77
CA ILE A 7 9.89 27.70 -1.36
C ILE A 7 8.41 27.36 -1.10
N ASP A 8 7.47 28.12 -1.69
CA ASP A 8 6.04 27.84 -1.56
C ASP A 8 5.67 26.51 -2.21
N ARG A 9 6.26 26.20 -3.37
CA ARG A 9 6.08 24.92 -4.05
C ARG A 9 6.62 23.75 -3.23
N VAL A 10 7.79 23.90 -2.62
CA VAL A 10 8.38 22.87 -1.75
C VAL A 10 7.57 22.66 -0.47
N MET A 11 7.07 23.73 0.14
CA MET A 11 6.22 23.63 1.33
C MET A 11 4.87 23.00 1.00
N SER A 12 4.26 23.38 -0.13
CA SER A 12 3.02 22.76 -0.62
C SER A 12 3.20 21.27 -0.91
N ALA A 13 4.29 20.87 -1.57
CA ALA A 13 4.59 19.47 -1.87
C ALA A 13 4.67 18.58 -0.61
N ARG A 14 5.15 19.12 0.52
CA ARG A 14 5.15 18.42 1.81
C ARG A 14 3.78 18.32 2.48
N GLN A 15 2.86 19.24 2.17
CA GLN A 15 1.51 19.25 2.74
C GLN A 15 0.51 18.39 1.96
N LEU A 16 0.73 18.17 0.65
CA LEU A 16 -0.17 17.38 -0.19
C LEU A 16 -0.42 15.95 0.36
N PRO A 17 0.59 15.19 0.82
CA PRO A 17 0.36 13.83 1.34
C PRO A 17 -0.55 13.81 2.57
N ASN A 18 -0.46 14.83 3.45
CA ASN A 18 -1.32 14.95 4.63
C ASN A 18 -2.79 15.21 4.26
N LYS A 19 -3.04 15.75 3.06
CA LYS A 19 -4.39 15.98 2.51
C LYS A 19 -4.88 14.82 1.66
N ALA A 20 -4.03 13.86 1.32
CA ALA A 20 -4.37 12.67 0.53
C ALA A 20 -4.89 11.51 1.41
N VAL A 21 -5.58 10.57 0.76
CA VAL A 21 -5.96 9.25 1.29
C VAL A 21 -5.60 8.22 0.22
N ALA A 22 -4.88 7.17 0.61
CA ALA A 22 -4.58 6.05 -0.28
C ALA A 22 -5.64 4.95 -0.11
N LEU A 23 -6.16 4.46 -1.23
CA LEU A 23 -7.05 3.30 -1.27
C LEU A 23 -6.35 2.16 -2.03
N ILE A 24 -6.01 1.08 -1.32
CA ILE A 24 -5.33 -0.09 -1.88
C ILE A 24 -6.38 -1.17 -2.17
N LEU A 25 -6.58 -1.48 -3.44
CA LEU A 25 -7.53 -2.51 -3.90
C LEU A 25 -6.90 -3.90 -3.81
N ALA A 26 -7.08 -4.56 -2.66
CA ALA A 26 -6.48 -5.84 -2.31
C ALA A 26 -7.46 -7.03 -2.46
N GLY A 27 -8.35 -6.98 -3.46
CA GLY A 27 -9.43 -7.95 -3.68
C GLY A 27 -9.23 -9.00 -4.78
N GLY A 28 -8.08 -9.03 -5.46
CA GLY A 28 -7.87 -9.93 -6.59
C GLY A 28 -7.65 -11.40 -6.20
N ARG A 29 -8.47 -12.31 -6.74
CA ARG A 29 -8.30 -13.78 -6.62
C ARG A 29 -6.95 -14.27 -7.12
N GLY A 30 -6.33 -13.56 -8.06
CA GLY A 30 -4.98 -13.89 -8.54
C GLY A 30 -4.88 -15.20 -9.31
N SER A 31 -5.96 -15.66 -9.95
CA SER A 31 -6.08 -16.97 -10.63
C SER A 31 -4.93 -17.34 -11.57
N ARG A 32 -4.23 -16.35 -12.16
CA ARG A 32 -3.05 -16.54 -13.00
C ARG A 32 -1.84 -17.10 -12.24
N LEU A 33 -1.81 -16.99 -10.91
CA LEU A 33 -0.77 -17.55 -10.02
C LEU A 33 -1.09 -18.97 -9.55
N LYS A 34 -2.21 -19.56 -10.01
CA LYS A 34 -2.62 -20.94 -9.69
C LYS A 34 -2.60 -21.21 -8.18
N ASP A 35 -1.93 -22.28 -7.76
CA ASP A 35 -1.97 -22.81 -6.40
C ASP A 35 -1.40 -21.85 -5.35
N LEU A 36 -0.56 -20.89 -5.73
CA LEU A 36 -0.02 -19.86 -4.82
C LEU A 36 -1.12 -18.97 -4.22
N THR A 37 -2.26 -18.86 -4.90
CA THR A 37 -3.44 -18.07 -4.50
C THR A 37 -4.66 -18.93 -4.19
N SER A 38 -4.49 -20.24 -4.00
CA SER A 38 -5.59 -21.18 -3.70
C SER A 38 -6.25 -20.92 -2.33
N VAL A 39 -5.45 -20.50 -1.35
CA VAL A 39 -5.86 -20.32 0.07
C VAL A 39 -5.61 -18.90 0.60
N ARG A 40 -5.17 -17.98 -0.25
CA ARG A 40 -4.84 -16.60 0.14
C ARG A 40 -5.05 -15.64 -1.02
N ALA A 41 -5.43 -14.41 -0.71
CA ALA A 41 -5.47 -13.34 -1.68
C ALA A 41 -4.09 -13.09 -2.31
N LYS A 42 -4.04 -12.68 -3.60
CA LYS A 42 -2.79 -12.30 -4.28
C LYS A 42 -1.92 -11.33 -3.47
N PRO A 43 -2.46 -10.28 -2.81
CA PRO A 43 -1.65 -9.35 -2.02
C PRO A 43 -0.96 -9.98 -0.80
N ALA A 44 -1.48 -11.12 -0.29
CA ALA A 44 -0.94 -11.84 0.86
C ALA A 44 0.15 -12.86 0.47
N VAL A 45 0.43 -13.03 -0.82
CA VAL A 45 1.49 -13.92 -1.29
C VAL A 45 2.85 -13.42 -0.81
N HIS A 46 3.65 -14.34 -0.29
CA HIS A 46 5.01 -14.07 0.18
C HIS A 46 5.93 -13.69 -0.99
N PHE A 47 6.82 -12.73 -0.75
CA PHE A 47 7.79 -12.23 -1.71
C PHE A 47 9.09 -11.84 -1.00
N GLY A 48 10.25 -12.14 -1.60
CA GLY A 48 11.54 -11.73 -1.04
C GLY A 48 11.84 -12.30 0.35
N GLY A 49 11.38 -13.53 0.64
CA GLY A 49 11.62 -14.26 1.89
C GLY A 49 10.73 -13.84 3.06
N LYS A 50 10.67 -12.54 3.38
CA LYS A 50 9.98 -12.04 4.59
C LYS A 50 8.77 -11.13 4.32
N TYR A 51 8.62 -10.63 3.09
CA TYR A 51 7.57 -9.67 2.76
C TYR A 51 6.38 -10.34 2.11
N ARG A 52 5.29 -9.59 1.97
CA ARG A 52 4.13 -9.89 1.13
C ARG A 52 3.99 -8.82 0.05
N ILE A 53 3.31 -9.14 -1.03
CA ILE A 53 3.12 -8.22 -2.17
C ILE A 53 2.51 -6.87 -1.73
N ILE A 54 1.58 -6.88 -0.77
CA ILE A 54 0.97 -5.64 -0.26
C ILE A 54 1.97 -4.68 0.41
N ASP A 55 3.08 -5.19 0.94
CA ASP A 55 4.06 -4.38 1.68
C ASP A 55 4.70 -3.32 0.79
N PHE A 56 4.83 -3.59 -0.51
CA PHE A 56 5.35 -2.62 -1.47
C PHE A 56 4.41 -1.41 -1.62
N ALA A 57 3.10 -1.65 -1.74
CA ALA A 57 2.12 -0.57 -1.85
C ALA A 57 2.03 0.26 -0.56
N LEU A 58 2.05 -0.41 0.60
CA LEU A 58 2.07 0.25 1.91
C LEU A 58 3.35 1.07 2.11
N SER A 59 4.51 0.49 1.81
CA SER A 59 5.81 1.16 1.92
C SER A 59 5.88 2.38 1.00
N ASN A 60 5.35 2.28 -0.22
CA ASN A 60 5.29 3.41 -1.13
C ASN A 60 4.42 4.55 -0.58
N CYS A 61 3.26 4.25 0.01
CA CYS A 61 2.42 5.26 0.64
C CYS A 61 3.15 5.94 1.81
N LEU A 62 3.77 5.14 2.69
CA LEU A 62 4.52 5.65 3.84
C LEU A 62 5.71 6.51 3.42
N ASN A 63 6.52 6.04 2.46
CA ASN A 63 7.68 6.77 1.94
C ASN A 63 7.28 8.05 1.18
N SER A 64 6.04 8.12 0.67
CA SER A 64 5.48 9.32 0.05
C SER A 64 4.80 10.27 1.03
N GLY A 65 4.79 9.95 2.34
CA GLY A 65 4.15 10.76 3.37
C GLY A 65 2.63 10.55 3.50
N ILE A 66 2.04 9.59 2.76
CA ILE A 66 0.61 9.30 2.81
C ILE A 66 0.34 8.32 3.95
N ARG A 67 -0.22 8.84 5.05
CA ARG A 67 -0.45 8.04 6.28
C ARG A 67 -1.89 7.55 6.45
N ARG A 68 -2.85 8.12 5.72
CA ARG A 68 -4.25 7.68 5.72
C ARG A 68 -4.42 6.66 4.61
N ILE A 69 -4.43 5.38 4.97
CA ILE A 69 -4.46 4.28 4.02
C ILE A 69 -5.66 3.37 4.35
N GLY A 70 -6.53 3.17 3.36
CA GLY A 70 -7.60 2.17 3.40
C GLY A 70 -7.26 0.98 2.51
N VAL A 71 -7.33 -0.24 3.05
CA VAL A 71 -7.13 -1.48 2.28
C VAL A 71 -8.49 -2.12 2.03
N ILE A 72 -8.90 -2.20 0.76
CA ILE A 72 -10.19 -2.76 0.35
C ILE A 72 -9.98 -4.22 -0.05
N THR A 73 -10.48 -5.15 0.75
CA THR A 73 -10.34 -6.60 0.53
C THR A 73 -11.68 -7.22 0.15
N GLN A 74 -11.68 -8.22 -0.75
CA GLN A 74 -12.91 -8.89 -1.21
C GLN A 74 -12.85 -10.42 -1.17
N TYR A 75 -11.66 -11.02 -1.34
CA TYR A 75 -11.51 -12.48 -1.49
C TYR A 75 -10.42 -13.02 -0.56
N GLN A 76 -10.67 -14.14 0.13
CA GLN A 76 -9.72 -14.86 1.01
C GLN A 76 -8.79 -13.92 1.81
N SER A 77 -9.39 -12.94 2.49
CA SER A 77 -8.68 -11.82 3.11
C SER A 77 -8.16 -12.11 4.52
N HIS A 78 -8.52 -13.23 5.14
CA HIS A 78 -8.16 -13.52 6.53
C HIS A 78 -6.64 -13.36 6.79
N THR A 79 -5.81 -14.00 5.97
CA THR A 79 -4.34 -13.92 6.11
C THR A 79 -3.80 -12.52 5.83
N LEU A 80 -4.47 -11.76 4.97
CA LEU A 80 -4.11 -10.38 4.65
C LEU A 80 -4.46 -9.41 5.78
N VAL A 81 -5.66 -9.55 6.35
CA VAL A 81 -6.13 -8.74 7.49
C VAL A 81 -5.24 -9.02 8.70
N GLN A 82 -4.96 -10.29 8.98
CA GLN A 82 -4.06 -10.67 10.06
C GLN A 82 -2.65 -10.08 9.86
N HIS A 83 -2.11 -10.09 8.63
CA HIS A 83 -0.83 -9.44 8.30
C HIS A 83 -0.84 -7.95 8.61
N ILE A 84 -1.90 -7.23 8.24
CA ILE A 84 -2.00 -5.78 8.47
C ILE A 84 -2.18 -5.47 9.97
N GLN A 85 -2.83 -6.35 10.73
CA GLN A 85 -3.06 -6.16 12.16
C GLN A 85 -1.84 -6.46 13.03
N HIS A 86 -1.01 -7.43 12.63
CA HIS A 86 0.11 -7.93 13.45
C HIS A 86 1.50 -7.58 12.89
N GLY A 87 1.57 -7.15 11.63
CA GLY A 87 2.79 -6.66 10.99
C GLY A 87 3.11 -5.23 11.39
#